data_AF-A0A2D0MYC1-F1
#
_entry.id   AF-A0A2D0MYC1-F1
#
_cell.length_a   1.000
_cell.length_b   1.000
_cell.length_c   1.000
_cell.angle_alpha   90.00
_cell.angle_beta   90.00
_cell.angle_gamma   90.00
#
_symmetry.space_group_name_H-M   'P 1'
#
loop_
_entity.id
_entity.type
_entity.pdbx_description
1 polymer ?
#
loop_
_entity_poly.entity_id
_entity_poly.type
_entity_poly.pdbx_seq_one_letter_code
_entity_poly.pdbx_strand_id
1 'polypeptide(L)' 'MKTVIVLAIGFWIGRQIYVNFDKEETKRKEAKVRQRLAQFFQQQGFSKSESLLKAQQLLKT' A
#
# COMPACT_ATOMS: atom_id res chain seq x y z
N MET A 1 19.26 -18.89 30.35
CA MET A 1 18.73 -17.49 30.33
C MET A 1 19.00 -16.77 29.01
N LYS A 2 20.19 -16.86 28.40
CA LYS A 2 20.57 -16.09 27.18
C LYS A 2 19.80 -16.50 25.90
N THR A 3 19.40 -17.76 25.80
CA THR A 3 18.70 -18.35 24.64
C THR A 3 17.26 -17.86 24.46
N VAL A 4 16.54 -17.63 25.57
CA VAL A 4 15.14 -17.15 25.55
C VAL A 4 15.08 -15.70 25.04
N ILE A 5 16.09 -14.89 25.36
CA ILE A 5 16.17 -13.49 24.94
C ILE A 5 16.40 -13.39 23.44
N VAL A 6 17.29 -14.21 22.87
CA VAL A 6 17.55 -14.27 21.42
C VAL A 6 16.29 -14.68 20.66
N LEU A 7 15.52 -15.63 21.19
CA LEU A 7 14.27 -16.07 20.58
C LEU A 7 13.20 -14.95 20.58
N ALA A 8 13.09 -14.20 21.68
CA ALA A 8 12.16 -13.09 21.80
C ALA A 8 12.49 -11.94 20.83
N ILE A 9 13.78 -11.62 20.67
CA ILE A 9 14.25 -10.58 19.75
C ILE A 9 14.01 -11.01 18.28
N GLY A 10 14.34 -12.26 17.94
CA GLY A 10 14.09 -12.80 16.60
C GLY A 10 12.61 -12.81 16.23
N PHE A 11 11.74 -13.21 17.17
CA PHE A 11 10.29 -13.17 16.99
C PHE A 11 9.76 -11.74 16.81
N TRP A 12 10.28 -10.77 17.56
CA TRP A 12 9.86 -9.38 17.46
C TRP A 12 10.26 -8.74 16.13
N ILE A 13 11.50 -8.99 15.67
CA ILE A 13 11.99 -8.52 14.37
C ILE A 13 11.19 -9.15 13.22
N GLY A 14 10.98 -10.47 13.26
CA GLY A 14 10.18 -11.17 12.26
C GLY A 14 8.75 -10.62 12.17
N ARG A 15 8.12 -10.36 13.32
CA ARG A 15 6.78 -9.74 13.38
C ARG A 15 6.77 -8.31 12.84
N GLN A 16 7.79 -7.52 13.17
CA GLN A 16 7.89 -6.14 12.68
C GLN A 16 8.08 -6.10 11.15
N ILE A 17 8.93 -6.98 10.62
CA ILE A 17 9.13 -7.12 9.18
C ILE A 17 7.82 -7.54 8.52
N TYR A 18 7.12 -8.54 9.05
CA TYR A 18 5.85 -9.02 8.49
C TYR A 18 4.78 -7.92 8.44
N VAL A 19 4.62 -7.17 9.53
CA VAL A 19 3.67 -6.04 9.60
C VAL A 19 4.06 -4.92 8.63
N ASN A 20 5.35 -4.66 8.46
CA ASN A 20 5.80 -3.61 7.55
C ASN A 20 5.68 -4.03 6.07
N PHE A 21 5.95 -5.31 5.79
CA PHE A 21 5.82 -5.89 4.45
C PHE A 21 4.36 -5.89 3.98
N ASP A 22 3.43 -6.26 4.85
CA ASP A 22 1.99 -6.22 4.57
C ASP A 22 1.49 -4.78 4.33
N LYS A 23 1.99 -3.82 5.11
CA LYS A 23 1.72 -2.38 4.89
C LYS A 23 2.26 -1.88 3.57
N GLU A 24 3.47 -2.28 3.18
CA GLU A 24 4.05 -1.91 1.89
C GLU A 24 3.31 -2.57 0.73
N GLU A 25 2.92 -3.85 0.86
CA GLU A 25 2.17 -4.56 -0.17
C GLU A 25 0.79 -3.95 -0.37
N THR A 26 0.11 -3.57 0.72
CA THR A 26 -1.17 -2.87 0.68
C THR A 26 -1.03 -1.51 -0.01
N LYS A 27 -0.02 -0.71 0.36
CA LYS A 27 0.29 0.57 -0.31
C LYS A 27 0.62 0.39 -1.79
N ARG A 28 1.36 -0.66 -2.16
CA ARG A 28 1.69 -0.98 -3.56
C ARG A 28 0.44 -1.38 -4.35
N LYS A 29 -0.45 -2.18 -3.76
CA LYS A 29 -1.73 -2.56 -4.36
C LYS A 29 -2.62 -1.32 -4.56
N GLU A 30 -2.75 -0.48 -3.55
CA GLU A 30 -3.48 0.79 -3.65
C GLU A 30 -2.88 1.73 -4.72
N ALA A 31 -1.55 1.86 -4.77
CA ALA A 31 -0.86 2.66 -5.78
C ALA A 31 -1.11 2.13 -7.20
N LYS A 32 -1.10 0.80 -7.38
CA LYS A 32 -1.36 0.16 -8.68
C LYS A 32 -2.81 0.34 -9.12
N VAL A 33 -3.76 0.27 -8.19
CA VAL A 33 -5.19 0.53 -8.46
C VAL A 33 -5.40 2.01 -8.81
N ARG A 34 -4.78 2.95 -8.07
CA ARG A 34 -4.80 4.39 -8.37
C ARG A 34 -4.25 4.68 -9.77
N GLN A 35 -3.12 4.07 -10.13
CA GLN A 35 -2.52 4.24 -11.46
C GLN A 35 -3.44 3.73 -12.57
N ARG A 36 -4.05 2.54 -12.39
CA ARG A 36 -4.99 2.00 -13.39
C ARG A 36 -6.23 2.84 -13.53
N LEU A 37 -6.80 3.33 -12.42
CA LEU A 37 -7.95 4.24 -12.44
C LEU A 37 -7.61 5.56 -13.13
N ALA A 38 -6.47 6.17 -12.79
CA ALA A 38 -6.01 7.39 -13.45
C ALA A 38 -5.84 7.20 -14.96
N GLN A 39 -5.24 6.07 -15.38
CA GLN A 39 -5.05 5.73 -16.79
C GLN A 39 -6.39 5.49 -17.51
N PHE A 40 -7.36 4.84 -16.85
CA PHE A 40 -8.71 4.66 -17.39
C PHE A 40 -9.44 5.99 -17.61
N PHE A 41 -9.38 6.89 -16.63
CA PHE A 41 -9.99 8.21 -16.76
C PHE A 41 -9.30 9.08 -17.82
N GLN A 42 -7.98 8.98 -17.97
CA GLN A 42 -7.26 9.64 -19.07
C GLN A 42 -7.69 9.13 -20.46
N GLN A 43 -7.94 7.82 -20.61
CA GLN A 43 -8.41 7.23 -21.87
C GLN A 43 -9.84 7.67 -22.22
N GLN A 44 -10.67 8.01 -21.23
CA GLN A 44 -12.00 8.56 -21.44
C GLN A 44 -12.04 10.09 -21.67
N GLY A 45 -10.88 10.74 -21.78
CA GLY A 45 -10.81 12.17 -22.11
C GLY A 45 -10.90 13.13 -20.91
N PHE A 46 -10.79 12.61 -19.67
CA PHE A 46 -10.67 13.48 -18.50
C PHE A 46 -9.25 14.09 -18.42
N SER A 47 -9.17 15.38 -18.07
CA SER A 47 -7.90 16.05 -17.83
C SER A 47 -7.17 15.37 -16.67
N LYS A 48 -5.84 15.22 -16.79
CA LYS A 48 -4.97 14.43 -15.88
C LYS A 48 -5.21 14.77 -14.39
N SER A 49 -5.57 16.03 -14.12
CA SER A 49 -5.89 16.59 -12.81
C SER A 49 -7.22 16.08 -12.23
N GLU A 50 -8.27 15.95 -13.05
CA GLU A 50 -9.60 15.51 -12.62
C GLU A 50 -9.65 14.00 -12.39
N SER A 51 -8.93 13.24 -13.22
CA SER A 51 -8.80 11.78 -13.10
C SER A 51 -8.17 11.35 -11.78
N LEU A 52 -7.18 12.10 -11.26
CA LEU A 52 -6.56 11.82 -9.97
C LEU A 52 -7.48 12.18 -8.81
N LEU A 53 -8.20 13.30 -8.91
CA LEU A 53 -9.18 13.75 -7.91
C LEU A 53 -10.32 12.74 -7.75
N LYS A 54 -10.92 12.28 -8.87
CA LYS A 54 -11.99 11.27 -8.86
C LYS A 54 -11.51 9.90 -8.37
N ALA A 55 -10.33 9.45 -8.80
CA ALA A 55 -9.75 8.19 -8.31
C ALA A 55 -9.48 8.24 -6.79
N GLN A 56 -9.06 9.39 -6.27
CA GLN A 56 -8.80 9.58 -4.85
C GLN A 56 -10.10 9.67 -4.01
N GLN A 57 -11.18 10.24 -4.55
CA GLN A 57 -12.50 10.25 -3.91
C GLN A 57 -13.14 8.85 -3.85
N LEU A 58 -13.05 8.06 -4.92
CA LEU A 58 -13.60 6.70 -4.98
C LEU A 58 -12.89 5.71 -4.06
N LEU A 59 -11.60 5.91 -3.76
CA LEU A 59 -10.83 5.08 -2.84
C LEU A 59 -10.99 5.47 -1.37
N LYS A 60 -11.70 6.57 -1.08
CA LYS A 60 -11.88 7.11 0.28
C LYS A 60 -13.27 6.84 0.85
N THR A 61 -14.19 6.33 0.02
CA THR A 61 -15.54 5.89 0.39
C THR A 61 -15.50 4.40 0.70
#